data_AF-A0A7C1Y525-F1
#
_entry.id   AF-A0A7C1Y525-F1
#
_cell.length_a   1.000
_cell.length_b   1.000
_cell.length_c   1.000
_cell.angle_alpha   90.00
_cell.angle_beta   90.00
_cell.angle_gamma   90.00
#
_symmetry.space_group_name_H-M   'P 1'
#
loop_
_entity.id
_entity.type
_entity.pdbx_description
1 polymer ?
#
loop_
_entity_poly.entity_id
_entity_poly.type
_entity_poly.pdbx_seq_one_letter_code
_entity_poly.pdbx_strand_id
1 'polypeptide(L)' 'MDSEKIMSGISNEIFTTLKIMEKAKTPEEKMMYSEIVKNLCDSLGVFLSYMSDIALYEDDEPIPF' A
#
# COMPACT_ATOMS: atom_id res chain seq x y z
N MET A 1 -3.61 13.94 -7.59
CA MET A 1 -3.89 12.53 -7.24
C MET A 1 -4.61 12.54 -5.91
N ASP A 2 -5.63 11.71 -5.74
CA ASP A 2 -6.31 11.56 -4.46
C ASP A 2 -5.57 10.49 -3.65
N SER A 3 -4.70 10.93 -2.74
CA SER A 3 -3.81 10.06 -1.98
C SER A 3 -4.57 9.08 -1.08
N GLU A 4 -5.69 9.53 -0.49
CA GLU A 4 -6.57 8.68 0.32
C GLU A 4 -7.22 7.60 -0.54
N LYS A 5 -7.67 7.96 -1.75
CA LYS A 5 -8.24 6.99 -2.70
C LYS A 5 -7.22 5.93 -3.14
N ILE A 6 -5.96 6.31 -3.37
CA ILE A 6 -4.89 5.37 -3.73
C ILE A 6 -4.59 4.43 -2.55
N MET A 7 -4.40 4.98 -1.34
CA MET A 7 -4.14 4.20 -0.12
C MET A 7 -5.28 3.21 0.17
N SER A 8 -6.53 3.68 0.08
CA SER A 8 -7.73 2.86 0.28
C SER A 8 -7.85 1.77 -0.79
N GLY A 9 -7.57 2.09 -2.05
CA GLY A 9 -7.55 1.13 -3.15
C GLY A 9 -6.59 -0.03 -2.90
N ILE A 10 -5.32 0.28 -2.63
CA ILE A 10 -4.29 -0.74 -2.37
C ILE A 10 -4.63 -1.55 -1.12
N SER A 11 -5.08 -0.90 -0.05
CA SER A 11 -5.46 -1.59 1.20
C SER A 11 -6.62 -2.57 0.99
N ASN A 12 -7.62 -2.19 0.19
CA ASN A 12 -8.74 -3.07 -0.16
C ASN A 12 -8.31 -4.26 -1.03
N GLU A 13 -7.37 -4.05 -1.95
CA GLU A 13 -6.80 -5.13 -2.77
C GLU A 13 -5.98 -6.12 -1.92
N ILE A 14 -5.20 -5.63 -0.95
CA ILE A 14 -4.49 -6.48 0.02
C ILE A 14 -5.50 -7.33 0.79
N PHE A 15 -6.53 -6.71 1.37
CA PHE A 15 -7.55 -7.42 2.15
C PHE A 15 -8.29 -8.46 1.31
N THR A 16 -8.68 -8.09 0.09
CA THR A 16 -9.38 -8.98 -0.84
C THR A 16 -8.51 -10.18 -1.22
N THR A 17 -7.25 -9.94 -1.56
CA THR A 17 -6.31 -11.00 -1.92
C THR A 17 -6.06 -11.95 -0.76
N LEU A 18 -5.90 -11.42 0.47
CA LEU A 18 -5.78 -12.24 1.67
C LEU A 18 -7.03 -13.11 1.89
N LYS A 19 -8.23 -12.58 1.64
CA LYS A 19 -9.48 -13.36 1.73
C LYS A 19 -9.61 -14.44 0.67
N ILE A 20 -9.00 -14.25 -0.50
CA ILE A 20 -8.92 -15.29 -1.53
C ILE A 20 -7.88 -16.34 -1.13
N MET A 21 -6.71 -15.91 -0.64
CA MET A 21 -5.64 -16.78 -0.13
C MET A 21 -6.12 -17.67 1.02
N GLU A 22 -6.96 -17.15 1.92
CA GLU A 22 -7.59 -17.90 3.02
C GLU A 22 -8.37 -19.11 2.50
N LYS A 23 -8.98 -18.99 1.32
CA LYS A 23 -9.80 -20.03 0.68
C LYS A 23 -9.01 -20.95 -0.25
N ALA A 24 -7.74 -20.65 -0.52
CA ALA A 24 -6.87 -21.45 -1.38
C ALA A 24 -6.60 -22.83 -0.77
N LYS A 25 -6.70 -23.87 -1.60
CA LYS A 25 -6.63 -25.27 -1.16
C LYS A 25 -5.25 -25.86 -1.37
N THR A 26 -4.51 -25.40 -2.37
CA THR A 26 -3.18 -25.93 -2.68
C THR A 26 -2.05 -25.00 -2.22
N PRO A 27 -0.85 -25.55 -1.95
CA PRO A 27 0.33 -24.74 -1.67
C PRO A 27 0.67 -23.77 -2.81
N GLU A 28 0.47 -24.17 -4.06
CA GLU A 28 0.77 -23.37 -5.24
C GLU A 28 -0.16 -22.15 -5.33
N GLU A 29 -1.46 -22.33 -5.08
CA GLU A 29 -2.42 -21.23 -5.00
C GLU A 29 -2.04 -20.26 -3.87
N LYS A 30 -1.68 -20.80 -2.68
CA LYS A 30 -1.24 -19.96 -1.55
C LYS A 30 0.04 -19.19 -1.87
N MET A 31 0.98 -19.80 -2.56
CA MET A 31 2.22 -19.13 -2.99
C MET A 31 1.92 -18.01 -3.99
N MET A 32 1.06 -18.26 -4.98
CA MET A 32 0.65 -17.23 -5.94
C MET A 32 0.00 -16.04 -5.23
N TYR A 33 -0.95 -16.28 -4.31
CA TYR A 33 -1.59 -15.17 -3.59
C TYR A 33 -0.64 -14.48 -2.60
N SER A 34 0.33 -15.18 -2.01
CA SER A 34 1.31 -14.54 -1.12
C SER A 34 2.24 -13.59 -1.89
N GLU A 35 2.64 -13.95 -3.11
CA GLU A 35 3.40 -13.07 -4.00
C GLU A 35 2.60 -11.82 -4.37
N ILE A 36 1.30 -11.97 -4.67
CA ILE A 36 0.42 -10.83 -4.94
C ILE A 36 0.33 -9.91 -3.72
N VAL A 37 0.07 -10.46 -2.53
CA VAL A 37 -0.01 -9.67 -1.29
C VAL A 37 1.31 -8.95 -1.01
N LYS A 38 2.45 -9.63 -1.19
CA LYS A 38 3.77 -9.02 -1.02
C LYS A 38 3.93 -7.81 -1.94
N ASN A 39 3.66 -7.95 -3.23
CA ASN A 39 3.80 -6.87 -4.20
C ASN A 39 2.90 -5.67 -3.88
N LEU A 40 1.68 -5.93 -3.40
CA LEU A 40 0.76 -4.87 -2.97
C LEU A 40 1.26 -4.15 -1.71
N CYS A 41 1.79 -4.88 -0.72
CA CYS A 41 2.41 -4.31 0.47
C CYS A 41 3.65 -3.47 0.11
N ASP A 42 4.50 -3.95 -0.79
CA ASP A 42 5.68 -3.22 -1.26
C ASP A 42 5.27 -1.93 -1.97
N SER A 43 4.23 -2.00 -2.82
CA SER A 43 3.65 -0.83 -3.50
C SER A 43 3.08 0.19 -2.52
N LEU A 44 2.36 -0.26 -1.49
CA LEU A 44 1.84 0.60 -0.43
C LEU A 44 2.98 1.27 0.36
N GLY A 45 4.05 0.54 0.66
CA GLY A 45 5.23 1.07 1.35
C GLY A 45 5.93 2.19 0.56
N VAL A 46 6.11 2.00 -0.75
CA VAL A 46 6.64 3.04 -1.65
C VAL A 46 5.74 4.27 -1.66
N PHE A 47 4.42 4.07 -1.76
CA PHE A 47 3.46 5.16 -1.76
C PHE A 47 3.47 5.96 -0.44
N LEU A 48 3.51 5.28 0.70
CA LEU A 48 3.61 5.93 2.02
C LEU A 48 4.93 6.68 2.21
N SER A 49 6.03 6.14 1.68
CA SER A 49 7.33 6.82 1.69
C SER A 49 7.27 8.12 0.90
N TYR A 50 6.70 8.07 -0.32
CA TYR A 50 6.47 9.25 -1.15
C TYR A 50 5.57 10.31 -0.48
N MET A 51 4.48 9.87 0.18
CA MET A 51 3.62 10.79 0.94
C MET A 51 4.35 11.45 2.10
N SER A 52 5.22 10.69 2.79
CA SER A 52 6.02 11.22 3.90
C SER A 52 7.03 12.26 3.40
N ASP A 53 7.65 12.01 2.25
CA ASP A 53 8.55 12.96 1.61
C ASP A 53 7.81 14.26 1.26
N ILE A 54 6.62 14.20 0.67
CA ILE A 54 5.82 15.40 0.35
C ILE A 54 5.42 16.16 1.61
N ALA A 55 4.95 15.45 2.65
CA ALA A 55 4.52 16.08 3.89
C ALA A 55 5.64 16.89 4.56
N LEU A 56 6.90 16.47 4.40
CA LEU A 56 8.07 17.19 4.90
C LEU A 56 8.35 18.50 4.12
N TYR A 57 7.88 18.64 2.89
CA TYR A 57 8.05 19.87 2.09
C TYR A 57 6.91 20.90 2.27
N GLU A 58 5.77 20.51 2.85
CA GLU A 58 4.67 21.45 3.12
C GLU A 58 4.79 22.17 4.49
N ASP A 59 5.77 21.80 5.33
CA ASP A 59 6.04 22.39 6.66
C ASP A 59 7.04 23.57 6.60
N ASP A 60 7.45 24.02 5.41
CA ASP A 60 8.20 25.27 5.22
C ASP A 60 7.27 26.50 5.37
N GLU A 61 6.68 26.69 6.56
CA GLU A 61 6.21 28.02 6.94
C GLU A 61 7.43 28.98 6.99
N PRO A 62 7.35 30.17 6.37
CA PRO A 62 8.47 31.10 6.38
C PRO A 62 8.79 31.50 7.82
N ILE A 63 9.98 31.11 8.28
CA ILE A 63 10.55 31.53 9.57
C ILE A 63 10.49 33.06 9.64
N PRO A 64 9.76 33.66 10.62
CA PRO A 64 9.74 35.10 10.77
C PRO A 64 11.15 35.56 11.20
N PHE A 65 11.80 36.37 10.35
CA PHE A 65 13.02 37.09 10.70
C PHE A 65 12.72 38.27 11.62
#